data_AF-A0A412ATN9-F1
#
_entry.id   AF-A0A412ATN9-F1
#
_cell.length_a   1.000
_cell.length_b   1.000
_cell.length_c   1.000
_cell.angle_alpha   90.00
_cell.angle_beta   90.00
_cell.angle_gamma   90.00
#
_symmetry.space_group_name_H-M   'P 1'
#
loop_
_entity.id
_entity.type
_entity.pdbx_description
1 polymer ?
#
loop_
_entity_poly.entity_id
_entity_poly.type
_entity_poly.pdbx_seq_one_letter_code
_entity_poly.pdbx_strand_id
1 'polypeptide(L)'
;MDADTKTTTSQEKARSAETLEEILNSDALVLTVKQAATLLDCSERSVCRACDRGQIKAAKVMKMWRINKAALLEYIGIDTAA
;
A
#
# COMPACT_ATOMS: atom_id res chain seq x y z
N MET A 1 -10.52 44.26 -25.89
CA MET A 1 -11.80 43.55 -26.02
C MET A 1 -11.46 42.12 -26.41
N ASP A 2 -11.31 41.14 -25.54
CA ASP A 2 -11.39 41.02 -24.08
C ASP A 2 -10.43 39.90 -23.68
N ALA A 3 -9.83 40.04 -22.52
CA ALA A 3 -9.04 39.00 -21.88
C ALA A 3 -9.99 37.89 -21.40
N ASP A 4 -9.54 36.63 -21.42
CA ASP A 4 -9.71 35.83 -20.21
C ASP A 4 -8.70 34.69 -20.10
N THR A 5 -8.28 34.54 -18.85
CA THR A 5 -7.08 33.86 -18.39
C THR A 5 -7.47 32.50 -17.78
N LYS A 6 -6.60 31.50 -17.96
CA LYS A 6 -6.41 30.24 -17.20
C LYS A 6 -7.58 29.72 -16.33
N THR A 7 -7.93 28.45 -16.52
CA THR A 7 -8.32 27.58 -15.39
C THR A 7 -7.38 26.38 -15.29
N THR A 8 -6.56 26.46 -14.24
CA THR A 8 -5.75 25.42 -13.60
C THR A 8 -6.64 24.35 -12.94
N THR A 9 -6.05 23.18 -12.65
CA THR A 9 -6.45 22.15 -11.64
C THR A 9 -7.06 20.88 -12.28
N SER A 10 -6.44 19.71 -12.26
CA SER A 10 -5.79 19.06 -11.11
C SER A 10 -4.61 18.17 -11.53
N GLN A 11 -3.41 18.54 -11.09
CA GLN A 11 -2.42 17.55 -10.69
C GLN A 11 -2.97 16.78 -9.48
N GLU A 12 -2.73 15.46 -9.43
CA GLU A 12 -2.59 14.59 -8.23
C GLU A 12 -3.18 13.18 -8.46
N LYS A 13 -2.84 12.50 -9.57
CA LYS A 13 -3.23 11.10 -9.75
C LYS A 13 -2.14 10.23 -10.35
N ALA A 14 -1.04 10.12 -9.61
CA ALA A 14 -0.15 8.96 -9.63
C ALA A 14 0.84 9.11 -8.49
N ARG A 15 0.44 8.80 -7.25
CA ARG A 15 1.44 8.46 -6.25
C ARG A 15 1.96 7.08 -6.65
N SER A 16 3.05 7.12 -7.44
CA SER A 16 4.03 6.09 -7.74
C SER A 16 3.58 4.63 -7.61
N ALA A 17 3.64 3.90 -8.72
CA ALA A 17 3.81 2.46 -8.62
C ALA A 17 5.21 2.22 -8.03
N GLU A 18 5.28 2.15 -6.70
CA GLU A 18 6.51 1.80 -6.01
C GLU A 18 6.93 0.38 -6.44
N THR A 19 8.19 0.24 -6.81
CA THR A 19 8.75 -1.07 -7.21
C THR A 19 8.86 -1.99 -6.00
N LEU A 20 8.96 -3.30 -6.23
CA LEU A 20 9.12 -4.30 -5.16
C LEU A 20 10.32 -3.96 -4.25
N GLU A 21 11.44 -3.55 -4.86
CA GLU A 21 12.67 -3.18 -4.17
C GLU A 21 12.50 -1.91 -3.32
N GLU A 22 11.81 -0.90 -3.82
CA GLU A 22 11.49 0.32 -3.05
C GLU A 22 10.63 0.00 -1.83
N ILE A 23 9.63 -0.86 -1.97
CA ILE A 23 8.75 -1.24 -0.87
C ILE A 23 9.53 -2.00 0.22
N LEU A 24 10.40 -2.94 -0.18
CA LEU A 24 11.22 -3.71 0.74
C LEU A 24 12.24 -2.84 1.48
N ASN A 25 12.90 -1.92 0.78
CA ASN A 25 13.92 -1.05 1.37
C ASN A 25 13.37 0.20 2.07
N SER A 26 12.07 0.47 1.97
CA SER A 26 11.43 1.60 2.63
C SER A 26 11.35 1.44 4.16
N ASP A 27 11.59 2.53 4.89
CA ASP A 27 11.40 2.63 6.35
C ASP A 27 9.91 2.67 6.78
N ALA A 28 8.98 2.50 5.83
CA ALA A 28 7.55 2.48 6.13
C ALA A 28 7.18 1.29 7.03
N LEU A 29 6.66 1.60 8.23
CA LEU A 29 6.12 0.59 9.15
C LEU A 29 4.81 -0.03 8.66
N VAL A 30 4.10 0.66 7.78
CA VAL A 30 2.75 0.33 7.35
C VAL A 30 2.63 0.42 5.84
N LEU A 31 2.03 -0.61 5.24
CA LEU A 31 1.79 -0.71 3.82
C LEU A 31 0.31 -0.52 3.48
N THR A 32 0.08 -0.03 2.26
CA THR A 32 -1.20 -0.07 1.58
C THR A 32 -1.50 -1.48 1.07
N VAL A 33 -2.78 -1.74 0.75
CA VAL A 33 -3.21 -2.98 0.09
C VAL A 33 -2.46 -3.21 -1.22
N LYS A 34 -2.25 -2.16 -2.01
CA LYS A 34 -1.53 -2.24 -3.28
C LYS A 34 -0.07 -2.66 -3.09
N GLN A 35 0.66 -2.04 -2.16
CA GLN A 35 2.05 -2.43 -1.86
C GLN A 35 2.13 -3.87 -1.36
N ALA A 36 1.23 -4.28 -0.47
CA ALA A 36 1.18 -5.65 0.01
C ALA A 36 0.82 -6.65 -1.10
N ALA A 37 -0.08 -6.28 -2.02
CA ALA A 37 -0.42 -7.09 -3.18
C ALA A 37 0.79 -7.28 -4.12
N THR A 38 1.57 -6.22 -4.34
CA THR A 38 2.84 -6.29 -5.08
C THR A 38 3.84 -7.23 -4.39
N LEU A 39 4.00 -7.15 -3.07
CA LEU A 39 4.93 -8.01 -2.31
C LEU A 39 4.51 -9.49 -2.35
N LEU A 40 3.21 -9.75 -2.26
CA LEU A 40 2.65 -11.10 -2.21
C LEU A 40 2.42 -11.72 -3.60
N ASP A 41 2.71 -10.96 -4.67
CA ASP A 41 2.38 -11.32 -6.05
C ASP A 41 0.92 -11.83 -6.21
N CYS A 42 -0.03 -11.08 -5.65
CA CYS A 42 -1.44 -11.48 -5.67
C CYS A 42 -2.39 -10.28 -5.82
N SER A 43 -3.69 -10.55 -5.96
CA SER A 43 -4.67 -9.47 -6.09
C SER A 43 -4.89 -8.70 -4.78
N GLU A 44 -5.13 -7.39 -4.87
CA GLU A 44 -5.55 -6.56 -3.72
C GLU A 44 -6.76 -7.15 -2.97
N ARG A 45 -7.67 -7.82 -3.69
CA ARG A 45 -8.83 -8.51 -3.11
C ARG A 45 -8.41 -9.67 -2.19
N SER A 46 -7.38 -10.43 -2.57
CA SER A 46 -6.83 -11.51 -1.75
C SER A 46 -6.24 -10.96 -0.46
N VAL A 47 -5.49 -9.85 -0.55
CA VAL A 47 -4.91 -9.16 0.60
C VAL A 47 -6.00 -8.66 1.55
N CYS A 48 -7.03 -7.99 1.04
CA CYS A 48 -8.18 -7.56 1.83
C CYS A 48 -8.84 -8.72 2.58
N ARG A 49 -9.06 -9.86 1.91
CA ARG A 49 -9.64 -11.06 2.53
C ARG A 49 -8.73 -11.66 3.60
N ALA A 50 -7.42 -11.66 3.39
CA ALA A 50 -6.46 -12.11 4.40
C ALA A 50 -6.52 -11.21 5.65
N CYS A 51 -6.66 -9.89 5.47
CA CYS A 51 -6.85 -8.94 6.56
C CYS A 51 -8.20 -9.15 7.26
N ASP A 52 -9.30 -9.29 6.52
CA ASP A 52 -10.64 -9.56 7.08
C ASP A 52 -10.68 -10.86 7.90
N ARG A 53 -9.92 -11.89 7.50
CA ARG A 53 -9.79 -13.16 8.21
C ARG A 53 -8.78 -13.13 9.38
N GLY A 54 -8.11 -12.00 9.61
CA GLY A 54 -7.10 -11.85 10.66
C GLY A 54 -5.81 -12.65 10.44
N GLN A 55 -5.54 -13.09 9.20
CA GLN A 55 -4.33 -13.85 8.86
C GLN A 55 -3.08 -12.97 8.87
N ILE A 56 -3.23 -11.69 8.56
CA ILE A 56 -2.18 -10.69 8.54
C ILE A 56 -2.58 -9.57 9.50
N LYS A 57 -1.67 -9.15 10.38
CA LYS A 57 -1.93 -8.04 11.31
C LYS A 57 -2.10 -6.74 10.52
N ALA A 58 -3.31 -6.18 10.57
CA ALA A 58 -3.66 -4.95 9.87
C ALA A 58 -4.72 -4.17 10.66
N ALA A 59 -4.77 -2.86 10.45
CA ALA A 59 -5.79 -1.96 10.98
C ALA A 59 -6.66 -1.42 9.85
N LYS A 60 -7.98 -1.39 10.07
CA LYS A 60 -8.92 -0.76 9.14
C LYS A 60 -9.13 0.69 9.55
N VAL A 61 -8.63 1.62 8.74
CA VAL A 61 -8.78 3.07 8.95
C VAL A 61 -9.79 3.58 7.94
N MET A 62 -10.98 3.95 8.42
CA MET A 62 -12.14 4.26 7.58
C MET A 62 -12.47 3.07 6.66
N LYS A 63 -12.26 3.22 5.35
CA LYS A 63 -12.50 2.17 4.33
C LYS A 63 -11.21 1.54 3.81
N MET A 64 -10.05 1.91 4.36
CA MET A 64 -8.73 1.50 3.86
C MET A 64 -8.05 0.57 4.86
N TRP A 65 -7.42 -0.49 4.35
CA TRP A 65 -6.55 -1.34 5.13
C TRP A 65 -5.14 -0.75 5.23
N ARG A 66 -4.58 -0.81 6.44
CA ARG A 66 -3.22 -0.41 6.78
C ARG A 66 -2.53 -1.64 7.36
N ILE A 67 -1.59 -2.19 6.61
CA ILE A 67 -1.01 -3.51 6.84
C ILE A 67 0.33 -3.31 7.55
N ASN A 68 0.55 -3.98 8.67
CA ASN A 68 1.85 -3.93 9.34
C ASN A 68 2.89 -4.63 8.45
N LYS A 69 3.96 -3.91 8.06
CA LYS A 69 4.99 -4.43 7.14
C LYS A 69 5.69 -5.66 7.72
N ALA A 70 6.10 -5.61 8.99
CA ALA A 70 6.79 -6.71 9.65
C ALA A 70 5.91 -7.97 9.71
N ALA A 71 4.63 -7.82 10.10
CA ALA A 71 3.70 -8.94 10.15
C ALA A 71 3.40 -9.55 8.77
N LEU A 72 3.41 -8.74 7.71
CA LEU A 72 3.28 -9.23 6.34
C LEU A 72 4.49 -10.07 5.92
N LEU A 73 5.71 -9.60 6.25
CA LEU A 73 6.95 -10.32 5.98
C LEU A 73 7.02 -11.64 6.79
N GLU A 74 6.67 -11.60 8.07
CA GLU A 74 6.55 -12.78 8.93
C GLU A 74 5.54 -13.79 8.36
N TYR A 75 4.39 -13.32 7.86
CA TYR A 75 3.36 -14.16 7.24
C TYR A 75 3.85 -14.94 6.01
N ILE A 76 4.81 -14.40 5.26
CA ILE A 76 5.44 -15.10 4.12
C ILE A 76 6.74 -15.81 4.47
N GLY A 77 7.06 -15.92 5.77
CA GLY A 77 8.24 -16.62 6.26
C GLY A 77 9.55 -15.87 6.13
N ILE A 78 9.50 -14.54 5.89
CA ILE A 78 10.68 -13.69 5.97
C ILE A 78 10.82 -13.23 7.41
N ASP A 79 11.85 -13.73 8.09
CA ASP A 79 12.13 -13.33 9.46
C ASP A 79 12.63 -11.88 9.49
N THR A 80 11.93 -11.04 10.25
CA THR A 80 12.32 -9.64 10.47
C THR A 80 13.11 -9.44 11.76
N ALA A 81 13.33 -10.51 12.53
CA ALA A 81 14.23 -10.50 13.68
C ALA A 81 15.68 -10.62 13.21
N ALA A 82 16.37 -9.48 13.15
CA ALA A 82 17.82 -9.40 13.20
C ALA A 82 18.25 -8.99 14.61
#